data_AF-A0A350LJN5-F1
#
_entry.id   AF-A0A350LJN5-F1
#
_cell.length_a   1.000
_cell.length_b   1.000
_cell.length_c   1.000
_cell.angle_alpha   90.00
_cell.angle_beta   90.00
_cell.angle_gamma   90.00
#
_symmetry.space_group_name_H-M   'P 1'
#
loop_
_entity.id
_entity.type
_entity.pdbx_description
1 polymer ?
#
loop_
_entity_poly.entity_id
_entity_poly.type
_entity_poly.pdbx_seq_one_letter_code
_entity_poly.pdbx_strand_id
1 'polypeptide(L)' 'MSKDLAKQRREEILAAATRCFIRNGIHASGMSAIAKEFGMSAGHIYNYFPSKSAIIEEIVARGLKIFYHFTESLKGP' A
#
# COMPACT_ATOMS: atom_id res chain seq x y z
N MET A 1 0.43 -6.05 -21.53
CA MET A 1 1.53 -5.08 -21.33
C MET A 1 1.12 -3.86 -20.49
N SER A 2 0.03 -3.12 -20.76
CA SER A 2 -0.35 -1.95 -19.95
C SER A 2 -0.91 -2.27 -18.54
N LYS A 3 -1.69 -3.36 -18.41
CA LYS A 3 -2.27 -3.78 -17.11
C LYS A 3 -1.19 -4.14 -16.07
N ASP A 4 -0.08 -4.72 -16.51
CA ASP A 4 1.02 -5.12 -15.61
C ASP A 4 1.74 -3.90 -15.04
N LEU A 5 1.92 -2.84 -15.83
CA LEU A 5 2.52 -1.60 -15.38
C LEU A 5 1.64 -0.90 -14.34
N ALA A 6 0.32 -0.85 -14.55
CA ALA A 6 -0.60 -0.26 -13.58
C ALA A 6 -0.58 -1.04 -12.25
N LYS A 7 -0.51 -2.38 -12.30
CA LYS A 7 -0.37 -3.22 -11.11
C LYS A 7 0.95 -2.94 -10.41
N GLN A 8 2.07 -2.93 -11.13
CA GLN A 8 3.40 -2.62 -10.57
C GLN A 8 3.42 -1.25 -9.88
N ARG A 9 2.81 -0.23 -10.50
CA ARG A 9 2.73 1.11 -9.89
C ARG A 9 1.93 1.11 -8.59
N ARG A 10 0.83 0.37 -8.52
CA ARG A 10 0.10 0.18 -7.25
C ARG A 10 1.00 -0.44 -6.18
N GLU A 11 1.78 -1.46 -6.53
CA GLU A 11 2.71 -2.10 -5.59
C GLU A 11 3.78 -1.14 -5.07
N GLU A 12 4.40 -0.35 -5.95
CA GLU A 12 5.42 0.61 -5.59
C GLU A 12 4.87 1.72 -4.67
N ILE A 13 3.65 2.20 -4.94
CA ILE A 13 2.96 3.18 -4.09
C ILE A 13 2.68 2.60 -2.70
N LEU A 14 2.19 1.36 -2.62
CA LEU A 14 1.92 0.69 -1.34
C LEU A 14 3.20 0.45 -0.54
N ALA A 15 4.30 0.10 -1.21
CA ALA A 15 5.61 -0.05 -0.57
C ALA A 15 6.11 1.30 -0.02
N ALA A 16 6.01 2.38 -0.79
CA ALA A 16 6.35 3.73 -0.33
C ALA A 16 5.49 4.18 0.86
N ALA A 17 4.18 3.97 0.79
CA ALA A 17 3.26 4.30 1.88
C ALA A 17 3.58 3.52 3.15
N THR A 18 3.84 2.21 3.03
CA THR A 18 4.24 1.35 4.15
C THR A 18 5.50 1.87 4.84
N ARG A 19 6.53 2.24 4.07
CA ARG A 19 7.77 2.82 4.64
C ARG A 19 7.50 4.14 5.37
N CYS A 20 6.66 5.01 4.81
CA CYS A 20 6.25 6.24 5.50
C CYS A 20 5.51 5.95 6.81
N PHE A 21 4.53 5.04 6.80
CA PHE A 21 3.74 4.69 7.97
C PHE A 21 4.59 4.05 9.07
N ILE A 22 5.55 3.19 8.73
CA ILE A 22 6.47 2.59 9.70
C ILE A 22 7.37 3.65 10.34
N ARG A 23 7.95 4.56 9.54
CA ARG A 23 8.90 5.55 10.06
C ARG A 23 8.24 6.65 10.88
N ASN A 24 7.07 7.13 10.44
CA ASN A 24 6.49 8.37 10.94
C ASN A 24 5.11 8.17 11.61
N GLY A 25 4.54 6.97 11.52
CA GLY A 25 3.14 6.73 11.87
C GLY A 25 2.15 7.17 10.77
N ILE A 26 0.92 6.66 10.88
CA ILE A 26 -0.14 6.87 9.88
C ILE A 26 -0.66 8.32 9.88
N HIS A 27 -0.78 8.94 11.05
CA HIS A 27 -1.30 10.30 11.16
C HIS A 27 -0.34 11.33 10.55
N ALA A 28 0.96 11.22 10.82
CA ALA A 28 1.98 12.14 10.31
C ALA A 28 2.34 11.92 8.82
N SER A 29 1.94 10.78 8.23
CA SER A 29 2.20 10.46 6.83
C SER A 29 1.01 10.82 5.94
N GLY A 30 1.03 12.01 5.34
CA GLY A 30 0.06 12.44 4.33
C GLY A 30 0.42 12.00 2.90
N MET A 31 -0.49 12.26 1.95
CA MET A 31 -0.28 11.93 0.52
C MET A 31 0.99 12.57 -0.07
N SER A 32 1.34 13.78 0.37
CA SER A 32 2.58 14.45 -0.05
C SER A 32 3.85 13.72 0.43
N ALA A 33 3.84 13.16 1.64
CA ALA A 33 4.97 12.40 2.15
C ALA A 33 5.16 11.08 1.37
N ILE A 34 4.05 10.40 1.05
CA ILE A 34 4.06 9.19 0.23
C ILE A 34 4.54 9.50 -1.19
N ALA A 35 4.08 10.60 -1.79
CA ALA A 35 4.53 11.09 -3.09
C ALA A 35 6.06 11.33 -3.12
N LYS A 36 6.59 11.98 -2.09
CA LYS A 36 8.03 12.21 -1.93
C LYS A 36 8.81 10.89 -1.81
N GLU A 37 8.32 9.94 -1.03
CA GLU A 37 8.94 8.61 -0.86
C GLU A 37 8.88 7.77 -2.15
N PHE A 38 7.79 7.89 -2.92
CA PHE A 38 7.59 7.20 -4.19
C PHE A 38 8.40 7.84 -5.34
N GLY A 39 8.76 9.12 -5.22
CA GLY A 39 9.50 9.87 -6.24
C GLY A 39 8.64 10.44 -7.36
N MET A 40 7.32 10.57 -7.15
CA MET A 40 6.38 11.13 -8.13
C MET A 40 5.38 12.07 -7.46
N SER A 41 4.58 12.79 -8.25
CA SER A 41 3.62 13.75 -7.72
C SER A 41 2.45 13.07 -6.97
N ALA A 42 1.82 13.79 -6.04
CA ALA A 42 0.61 13.31 -5.38
C ALA A 42 -0.53 13.04 -6.39
N GLY A 43 -0.65 13.87 -7.44
CA GLY A 43 -1.58 13.66 -8.55
C GLY A 43 -1.40 12.29 -9.22
N HIS A 44 -0.15 11.84 -9.38
CA HIS A 44 0.10 10.51 -9.92
C HIS A 44 -0.39 9.40 -8.99
N ILE A 45 -0.25 9.56 -7.67
CA ILE A 45 -0.79 8.60 -6.70
C ILE A 45 -2.33 8.57 -6.78
N TYR A 46 -2.98 9.72 -6.95
CA TYR A 46 -4.44 9.81 -7.05
C TYR A 46 -5.02 9.06 -8.26
N ASN A 47 -4.23 8.81 -9.31
CA ASN A 47 -4.64 7.94 -10.42
C ASN A 47 -4.81 6.47 -10.02
N TYR A 48 -4.23 6.06 -8.89
CA TYR A 48 -4.26 4.68 -8.38
C TYR A 48 -5.04 4.54 -7.08
N PHE A 49 -4.95 5.53 -6.20
CA PHE A 49 -5.63 5.51 -4.90
C PHE A 49 -6.33 6.84 -4.65
N PRO A 50 -7.65 6.84 -4.44
CA PRO A 50 -8.41 8.08 -4.27
C PRO A 50 -8.11 8.79 -2.95
N SER A 51 -7.54 8.09 -1.95
CA SER A 51 -7.29 8.64 -0.62
C SER A 51 -6.19 7.88 0.14
N LYS A 52 -5.71 8.48 1.23
CA LYS A 52 -4.84 7.81 2.20
C LYS A 52 -5.53 6.57 2.79
N SER A 53 -6.84 6.66 3.07
CA SER A 53 -7.61 5.54 3.63
C SER A 53 -7.65 4.35 2.68
N ALA A 54 -7.85 4.57 1.38
CA ALA A 54 -7.82 3.49 0.38
C ALA A 54 -6.46 2.77 0.32
N ILE A 55 -5.35 3.49 0.54
CA ILE A 55 -4.02 2.89 0.65
C ILE A 55 -3.93 2.04 1.92
N ILE A 56 -4.40 2.55 3.06
CA ILE A 56 -4.38 1.83 4.34
C ILE A 56 -5.24 0.56 4.26
N GLU A 57 -6.46 0.66 3.72
CA GLU A 57 -7.38 -0.46 3.53
C GLU A 57 -6.74 -1.58 2.70
N GLU A 58 -6.08 -1.24 1.60
CA GLU A 58 -5.38 -2.21 0.75
C GLU A 58 -4.19 -2.88 1.49
N ILE A 59 -3.40 -2.11 2.25
CA ILE A 59 -2.29 -2.65 3.07
C ILE A 59 -2.83 -3.63 4.13
N VAL A 60 -3.88 -3.22 4.85
CA VAL A 60 -4.51 -4.03 5.89
C VAL A 60 -5.13 -5.30 5.30
N ALA A 61 -5.86 -5.19 4.19
CA ALA A 61 -6.48 -6.33 3.52
C ALA A 61 -5.43 -7.36 3.09
N ARG A 62 -4.27 -6.93 2.61
CA ARG A 62 -3.14 -7.82 2.27
C ARG A 62 -2.56 -8.51 3.50
N GLY A 63 -2.32 -7.75 4.56
CA GLY A 63 -1.83 -8.30 5.83
C GLY A 63 -2.77 -9.36 6.38
N LEU A 64 -4.08 -9.07 6.39
CA LEU A 64 -5.11 -10.02 6.79
C LEU A 64 -5.13 -11.26 5.89
N LYS A 65 -5.04 -11.12 4.57
CA LYS A 65 -5.01 -12.26 3.65
C LYS A 65 -3.84 -13.19 3.92
N ILE A 66 -2.64 -12.64 4.16
CA ILE A 66 -1.44 -13.39 4.52
C ILE A 66 -1.67 -14.11 5.85
N PHE A 67 -2.18 -13.39 6.86
CA PHE A 67 -2.49 -13.95 8.16
C PHE A 67 -3.49 -15.11 8.06
N TYR A 68 -4.61 -14.93 7.34
CA TYR A 68 -5.61 -15.97 7.14
C TYR A 68 -5.03 -17.22 6.45
N HIS A 69 -4.24 -17.04 5.38
CA HIS A 69 -3.58 -18.18 4.72
C HIS A 69 -2.60 -18.90 5.65
N PHE A 70 -1.83 -18.13 6.43
CA PHE A 70 -0.94 -18.69 7.43
C PHE A 70 -1.72 -19.48 8.49
N THR A 71 -2.82 -18.95 9.03
CA THR A 71 -3.61 -19.66 10.05
C THR A 71 -4.31 -20.90 9.52
N GLU A 72 -4.77 -20.90 8.26
CA GLU A 72 -5.32 -22.11 7.64
C GLU A 72 -4.24 -23.18 7.45
N SER A 73 -3.01 -22.78 7.10
CA SER A 73 -1.89 -23.73 7.01
C SER A 73 -1.43 -24.32 8.35
N LEU A 74 -1.82 -23.69 9.47
CA LEU A 74 -1.52 -24.17 10.82
C LEU A 74 -2.57 -25.15 11.36
N LYS A 75 -3.75 -25.23 10.74
CA LYS A 75 -4.72 -26.29 11.03
C LYS A 75 -4.16 -27.59 10.42
N GLY A 76 -3.48 -28.38 11.25
CA GLY A 76 -3.13 -29.76 10.91
C GLY A 76 -4.37 -30.59 10.56
N PRO A 77 -4.18 -31.80 9.99
CA PRO A 77 -5.29 -32.70 9.63
C PRO A 77 -6.20 -33.04 10.81
#